data_AF-A0A6G3RYE9-F1
#
_entry.id   AF-A0A6G3RYE9-F1
#
_cell.length_a   1.000
_cell.length_b   1.000
_cell.length_c   1.000
_cell.angle_alpha   90.00
_cell.angle_beta   90.00
_cell.angle_gamma   90.00
#
_symmetry.space_group_name_H-M   'P 1'
#
loop_
_entity.id
_entity.type
_entity.pdbx_description
1 polymer ?
#
loop_
_entity_poly.entity_id
_entity_poly.type
_entity_poly.pdbx_seq_one_letter_code
_entity_poly.pdbx_strand_id
1 'polypeptide(L)' 'ARAVRSRPRPDVIVALTDGQTPWPSAPPPARTVVGLFPRPVSASARRREEHDYVPDSPPRWARVVTLGGG' A
#
# COMPACT_ATOMS: atom_id res chain seq x y z
N ALA A 1 -7.74 -11.79 5.39
CA ALA A 1 -8.38 -11.24 4.18
C ALA A 1 -9.49 -12.17 3.66
N ARG A 2 -10.72 -11.67 3.43
CA ARG A 2 -11.86 -12.47 2.93
C ARG A 2 -11.71 -12.85 1.46
N ALA A 3 -11.30 -11.90 0.61
CA ALA A 3 -11.13 -12.12 -0.83
C ALA A 3 -10.08 -13.21 -1.15
N VAL A 4 -8.95 -13.23 -0.46
CA VAL A 4 -7.92 -14.28 -0.64
C VAL A 4 -8.45 -15.70 -0.35
N ARG A 5 -9.51 -15.81 0.46
CA ARG A 5 -10.15 -17.09 0.79
C ARG A 5 -11.33 -17.45 -0.10
N SER A 6 -11.74 -16.58 -1.03
CA SER A 6 -12.85 -16.89 -1.95
C SER A 6 -12.48 -18.00 -2.92
N ARG A 7 -13.51 -18.62 -3.51
CA ARG A 7 -13.38 -19.54 -4.64
C ARG A 7 -14.20 -18.99 -5.82
N PRO A 8 -13.57 -18.77 -6.99
CA PRO A 8 -12.13 -18.86 -7.24
C PRO A 8 -11.32 -17.83 -6.42
N ARG A 9 -10.03 -18.10 -6.25
CA ARG A 9 -9.08 -17.16 -5.63
C ARG A 9 -8.70 -16.10 -6.67
N PRO A 10 -8.37 -14.87 -6.26
CA PRO A 10 -7.88 -13.86 -7.20
C PRO A 10 -6.47 -14.22 -7.70
N ASP A 11 -6.26 -14.07 -9.00
CA ASP A 11 -4.91 -14.15 -9.61
C ASP A 11 -4.07 -12.89 -9.35
N VAL A 12 -4.75 -11.74 -9.21
CA VAL A 12 -4.14 -10.42 -9.02
C VAL A 12 -4.88 -9.65 -7.93
N ILE A 13 -4.12 -8.98 -7.08
CA ILE A 13 -4.62 -7.99 -6.11
C ILE A 13 -4.04 -6.63 -6.50
N VAL A 14 -4.92 -5.63 -6.64
CA VAL A 14 -4.52 -4.23 -6.82
C VAL A 14 -4.88 -3.48 -5.54
N ALA A 15 -3.87 -2.93 -4.87
CA ALA A 15 -4.05 -2.09 -3.69
C ALA A 15 -3.77 -0.63 -4.07
N LEU A 16 -4.78 0.23 -3.91
CA LEU A 16 -4.64 1.68 -4.10
C LEU A 16 -4.52 2.32 -2.72
N THR A 17 -3.38 2.95 -2.44
CA THR A 17 -3.06 3.41 -1.09
C THR A 17 -2.05 4.56 -1.11
N ASP A 18 -1.96 5.26 0.02
CA ASP A 18 -0.92 6.23 0.36
C ASP A 18 0.25 5.60 1.15
N GLY A 19 0.19 4.29 1.43
CA GLY A 19 1.23 3.55 2.12
C GLY A 19 1.19 3.60 3.64
N GLN A 20 0.20 4.26 4.26
CA GLN A 20 0.16 4.39 5.74
C GLN A 20 -0.32 3.14 6.48
N THR A 21 -0.94 2.18 5.79
CA THR A 21 -1.32 0.92 6.42
C THR A 21 -0.14 -0.05 6.40
N PRO A 22 0.23 -0.69 7.53
CA PRO A 22 1.30 -1.68 7.57
C PRO A 22 1.17 -2.72 6.48
N TRP A 23 2.30 -3.03 5.85
CA TRP A 23 2.37 -4.07 4.83
C TRP A 23 2.29 -5.46 5.47
N PRO A 24 1.68 -6.45 4.80
CA PRO A 24 1.77 -7.82 5.27
C PRO A 24 3.22 -8.31 5.19
N SER A 25 3.64 -9.08 6.20
CA SER A 25 5.01 -9.61 6.31
C SER A 25 5.37 -10.61 5.19
N ALA A 26 4.37 -11.25 4.59
CA ALA A 26 4.52 -12.20 3.50
C ALA A 26 3.61 -11.83 2.32
N PRO A 27 4.00 -12.18 1.07
CA PRO A 27 3.18 -11.93 -0.10
C PRO A 27 1.84 -12.68 0.00
N PRO A 28 0.72 -12.07 -0.44
CA PRO A 28 -0.51 -12.80 -0.69
C PRO A 28 -0.28 -13.92 -1.72
N PRO A 29 -1.12 -14.98 -1.75
CA PRO A 29 -1.06 -16.03 -2.76
C PRO A 29 -1.65 -15.56 -4.11
N ALA A 30 -1.31 -14.33 -4.52
CA ALA A 30 -1.74 -13.66 -5.73
C ALA A 30 -0.67 -12.63 -6.13
N ARG A 31 -0.52 -12.35 -7.43
CA ARG A 31 0.37 -11.25 -7.86
C ARG A 31 -0.17 -9.95 -7.30
N THR A 32 0.69 -9.11 -6.72
CA THR A 32 0.25 -7.86 -6.10
C THR A 32 0.81 -6.65 -6.81
N VAL A 33 -0.08 -5.74 -7.18
CA VAL A 33 0.24 -4.41 -7.71
C VAL A 33 -0.20 -3.38 -6.68
N VAL A 34 0.71 -2.50 -6.29
CA VAL A 34 0.44 -1.37 -5.39
C VAL A 34 0.44 -0.11 -6.24
N GLY A 35 -0.74 0.52 -6.35
CA GLY A 35 -0.85 1.90 -6.82
C GLY A 35 -0.63 2.84 -5.64
N LEU A 36 0.55 3.47 -5.60
CA LEU A 36 0.96 4.34 -4.50
C LEU A 36 0.73 5.81 -4.89
N PHE A 37 -0.11 6.51 -4.13
CA PHE A 37 -0.30 7.95 -4.29
C PHE A 37 0.75 8.71 -3.47
N PRO A 38 1.55 9.61 -4.08
CA PRO A 38 2.49 10.42 -3.33
C PRO A 38 1.72 11.38 -2.43
N ARG A 39 2.10 11.46 -1.15
CA ARG A 39 1.62 12.54 -0.29
C ARG A 39 2.55 13.74 -0.42
N PRO A 40 2.02 14.96 -0.62
CA PRO A 40 2.82 16.17 -0.52
C PRO A 40 3.38 16.30 0.90
N VAL A 41 4.69 16.41 1.03
CA VAL A 41 5.38 16.72 2.29
C VAL A 41 5.19 18.20 2.65
N SER A 42 3.95 18.62 2.93
CA SER A 42 3.72 19.97 3.43
C SER A 42 3.96 20.02 4.94
N ALA A 43 4.53 21.14 5.42
CA ALA A 43 4.73 21.38 6.85
C ALA A 43 3.42 21.34 7.68
N SER A 44 2.27 21.51 7.03
CA SER A 44 0.94 21.38 7.62
C SER A 44 0.46 19.92 7.73
N ALA A 45 0.90 19.01 6.86
CA ALA A 45 0.61 17.58 6.96
C ALA A 45 1.29 16.95 8.19
N ARG A 46 2.54 17.34 8.46
CA ARG A 46 3.33 16.91 9.62
C ARG A 46 2.73 17.31 10.98
N ARG A 47 1.81 18.30 10.99
CA ARG A 47 1.12 18.78 12.19
C ARG A 47 -0.18 18.00 12.49
N ARG A 48 -0.77 17.31 11.50
CA ARG A 48 -1.93 16.42 11.68
C ARG A 48 -1.53 14.99 12.06
N GLU A 49 -0.28 14.61 11.80
CA GLU A 49 0.26 13.28 12.08
C GLU A 49 1.04 13.30 13.41
N GLU A 50 0.33 13.47 14.52
CA GLU A 50 0.83 13.18 15.87
C GLU A 50 0.72 11.66 16.18
N HIS A 51 0.75 10.83 15.13
CA HIS A 51 0.83 9.38 15.24
C HIS A 51 2.27 8.98 14.93
N ASP A 52 2.99 8.43 15.92
CA ASP A 52 4.39 7.98 15.83
C ASP A 52 4.63 6.88 14.77
N TYR A 53 3.61 6.48 14.02
CA TYR A 53 3.72 5.47 12.99
C TYR A 53 4.39 6.05 11.74
N VAL A 54 5.69 5.75 11.59
CA VAL A 54 6.44 5.97 10.36
C VAL A 54 6.12 4.82 9.40
N PRO A 55 5.55 5.10 8.20
CA PRO A 55 5.25 4.05 7.24
C PRO A 55 6.50 3.33 6.75
N ASP A 56 6.45 2.00 6.72
CA ASP A 56 7.44 1.19 6.04
C ASP A 56 7.42 1.42 4.52
N SER A 57 8.59 1.27 3.89
CA SER A 57 8.68 1.23 2.44
C SER A 57 7.84 0.09 1.86
N PRO A 58 7.21 0.27 0.68
CA PRO A 58 6.49 -0.80 0.01
C PRO A 58 7.34 -2.08 -0.14
N PRO A 59 6.74 -3.26 0.05
CA PRO A 59 7.48 -4.50 0.10
C PRO A 59 8.01 -4.91 -1.28
N ARG A 60 9.25 -5.42 -1.32
CA ARG A 60 9.94 -5.83 -2.56
C ARG A 60 9.23 -6.90 -3.40
N TRP A 61 8.29 -7.64 -2.81
CA TRP A 61 7.53 -8.69 -3.51
C TRP A 61 6.35 -8.12 -4.31
N ALA A 62 5.97 -6.85 -4.08
CA ALA A 62 4.92 -6.18 -4.80
C ALA A 62 5.49 -5.40 -5.98
N ARG A 63 4.72 -5.33 -7.07
CA ARG A 63 4.98 -4.36 -8.14
C ARG A 63 4.39 -3.01 -7.73
N VAL A 64 5.23 -2.01 -7.53
CA VAL A 64 4.80 -0.66 -7.15
C VAL A 64 4.69 0.22 -8.38
N VAL A 65 3.59 0.98 -8.47
CA VAL A 65 3.34 1.99 -9.49
C VAL A 65 2.96 3.27 -8.77
N THR A 66 3.74 4.34 -8.94
CA THR A 66 3.37 5.66 -8.42
C THR A 66 2.26 6.26 -9.28
N LEU A 67 1.19 6.74 -8.64
CA LEU A 67 0.01 7.31 -9.29
C LEU A 67 -0.22 8.74 -8.84
N GLY A 68 -0.61 9.65 -9.74
CA GLY A 68 -0.97 11.02 -9.36
C GLY A 68 0.20 11.96 -9.06
N GLY A 69 1.43 11.58 -9.41
CA GLY A 69 2.57 12.50 -9.46
C GLY A 69 2.65 13.14 -10.85
N GLY A 70 2.16 14.37 -10.96
CA GLY A 70 2.48 15.30 -12.05
C GLY A 70 3.60 16.23 -11.62
#